data_AF-I5BPX8-F1
#
_entry.id   AF-I5BPX8-F1
#
_cell.length_a   1.000
_cell.length_b   1.000
_cell.length_c   1.000
_cell.angle_alpha   90.00
_cell.angle_beta   90.00
_cell.angle_gamma   90.00
#
_symmetry.space_group_name_H-M   'P 1'
#
loop_
_entity.id
_entity.type
_entity.pdbx_description
1 polymer ?
#
loop_
_entity_poly.entity_id
_entity_poly.type
_entity_poly.pdbx_seq_one_letter_code
_entity_poly.pdbx_strand_id
1 'polypeptide(L)'
;MRFIACDFTPSIMAIWQGETVADYLLASSAQRHVWHAVIAAFDDQSPPHSELRWWLSRTRRKHLLREAYGNCPPGMVQLLSKLGPRSQTPGFYRAAYQAMNRRDSLSRVLQHSSRIDPRLVFEIAMLPTDPFTARLASHALRSNAPLFQVAEICWLGRRVAALTGDQSVLNAVSGSSSPFGVLAR
;
A
#
# COMPACT_ATOMS: atom_id res chain seq x y z
N MET A 1 -0.99 25.07 4.93
CA MET A 1 -1.00 23.83 5.75
C MET A 1 -2.10 22.85 5.37
N ARG A 2 -3.39 23.19 5.57
CA ARG A 2 -4.55 22.32 5.29
C ARG A 2 -4.58 21.71 3.88
N PHE A 3 -4.14 22.46 2.87
CA PHE A 3 -4.11 21.99 1.47
C PHE A 3 -3.08 20.88 1.20
N ILE A 4 -2.02 20.80 2.01
CA ILE A 4 -0.93 19.83 1.87
C ILE A 4 -1.16 18.63 2.80
N ALA A 5 -1.39 18.87 4.10
CA ALA A 5 -1.51 17.81 5.09
C ALA A 5 -2.91 17.15 5.13
N CYS A 6 -3.95 17.82 4.62
CA CYS A 6 -5.34 17.37 4.62
C CYS A 6 -5.74 16.80 6.00
N ASP A 7 -6.12 15.53 6.07
CA ASP A 7 -6.55 14.84 7.31
C ASP A 7 -5.47 14.81 8.40
N PHE A 8 -4.19 14.93 8.03
CA PHE A 8 -3.06 14.99 8.97
C PHE A 8 -2.83 16.38 9.55
N THR A 9 -3.60 17.40 9.15
CA THR A 9 -3.38 18.78 9.64
C THR A 9 -3.29 18.86 11.16
N PRO A 10 -4.18 18.24 11.95
CA PRO A 10 -4.08 18.28 13.42
C PRO A 10 -2.76 17.69 13.92
N SER A 11 -2.40 16.49 13.46
CA SER A 11 -1.17 15.82 13.88
C SER A 11 0.07 16.61 13.49
N ILE A 12 0.14 17.14 12.27
CA ILE A 12 1.30 17.92 11.85
C ILE A 12 1.42 19.23 12.63
N MET A 13 0.30 19.93 12.91
CA MET A 13 0.35 21.15 13.74
C MET A 13 0.78 20.85 15.18
N ALA A 14 0.42 19.67 15.68
CA ALA A 14 0.78 19.27 17.03
C ALA A 14 2.26 18.82 17.12
N ILE A 15 2.84 18.26 16.05
CA ILE A 15 4.26 17.85 15.96
C ILE A 15 5.18 19.02 15.60
N TRP A 16 4.79 19.83 14.61
CA TRP A 16 5.53 21.00 14.14
C TRP A 16 4.77 22.29 14.52
N GLN A 17 5.06 22.79 15.71
CA GLN A 17 4.45 24.00 16.27
C GLN A 17 5.23 25.26 15.92
N GLY A 18 4.51 26.38 15.80
CA GLY A 18 5.08 27.71 15.59
C GLY A 18 6.01 27.77 14.38
N GLU A 19 7.21 28.29 14.57
CA GLU A 19 8.21 28.48 13.52
C GLU A 19 8.69 27.16 12.89
N THR A 20 8.57 26.04 13.60
CA THR A 20 9.04 24.74 13.09
C THR A 20 8.13 24.15 12.01
N VAL A 21 6.94 24.71 11.79
CA VAL A 21 6.08 24.31 10.66
C VAL A 21 6.79 24.50 9.30
N ALA A 22 7.73 25.43 9.21
CA ALA A 22 8.52 25.66 8.01
C ALA A 22 9.28 24.40 7.59
N ASP A 23 9.83 23.63 8.54
CA ASP A 23 10.55 22.38 8.25
C ASP A 23 9.65 21.38 7.50
N TYR A 24 8.38 21.29 7.92
CA TYR A 24 7.42 20.43 7.25
C TYR A 24 7.08 20.92 5.83
N LEU A 25 6.88 22.24 5.69
CA LEU A 25 6.50 22.86 4.41
C LEU A 25 7.65 22.82 3.40
N LEU A 26 8.90 22.99 3.85
CA LEU A 26 10.09 22.98 3.01
C LEU A 26 10.57 21.57 2.65
N ALA A 27 10.11 20.54 3.36
CA ALA A 27 10.44 19.17 3.03
C ALA A 27 9.97 18.77 1.61
N SER A 28 10.70 17.87 0.95
CA SER A 28 10.23 17.30 -0.33
C SER A 28 8.90 16.56 -0.16
N SER A 29 8.09 16.48 -1.23
CA SER A 29 6.83 15.71 -1.18
C SER A 29 7.04 14.28 -0.71
N ALA A 30 8.06 13.60 -1.24
CA ALA A 30 8.42 12.24 -0.85
C ALA A 30 8.69 12.11 0.66
N GLN A 31 9.36 13.10 1.27
CA GLN A 31 9.60 13.09 2.71
C GLN A 31 8.30 13.27 3.51
N ARG A 32 7.44 14.21 3.11
CA ARG A 32 6.13 14.39 3.74
C ARG A 32 5.26 13.14 3.66
N HIS A 33 5.24 12.45 2.52
CA HIS A 33 4.50 11.19 2.40
C HIS A 33 5.05 10.09 3.30
N VAL A 34 6.35 10.04 3.55
CA VAL A 34 6.92 9.13 4.55
C VAL A 34 6.46 9.51 5.95
N TRP A 35 6.48 10.79 6.31
CA TRP A 35 5.97 11.22 7.62
C TRP A 35 4.49 10.92 7.79
N HIS A 36 3.66 11.20 6.80
CA HIS A 36 2.23 10.84 6.85
C HIS A 36 2.03 9.32 6.96
N ALA A 37 2.82 8.52 6.25
CA ALA A 37 2.75 7.06 6.36
C ALA A 37 3.11 6.59 7.78
N VAL A 38 4.14 7.18 8.38
CA VAL A 38 4.55 6.88 9.76
C VAL A 38 3.47 7.30 10.75
N ILE A 39 2.93 8.51 10.63
CA ILE A 39 1.83 8.99 11.48
C ILE A 39 0.59 8.12 11.30
N ALA A 40 0.29 7.66 10.08
CA ALA A 40 -0.83 6.76 9.81
C ALA A 40 -0.66 5.37 10.45
N ALA A 41 0.58 4.94 10.70
CA ALA A 41 0.86 3.66 11.33
C ALA A 41 0.60 3.69 12.84
N PHE A 42 0.78 4.85 13.45
CA PHE A 42 0.37 5.08 14.82
C PHE A 42 -1.16 5.26 14.84
N ASP A 43 -1.87 4.39 15.57
CA ASP A 43 -3.25 4.64 15.97
C ASP A 43 -3.28 5.75 17.06
N ASP A 44 -4.25 5.75 17.97
CA ASP A 44 -4.38 6.75 19.06
C ASP A 44 -3.21 6.77 20.05
N GLN A 45 -2.24 5.84 19.94
CA GLN A 45 -1.07 5.71 20.81
C GLN A 45 0.18 6.40 20.23
N SER A 46 0.05 7.66 19.84
CA SER A 46 1.20 8.41 19.32
C SER A 46 2.19 8.77 20.45
N PRO A 47 3.52 8.62 20.24
CA PRO A 47 4.54 9.07 21.19
C PRO A 47 4.51 10.61 21.37
N PRO A 48 5.16 11.16 22.41
CA PRO A 48 5.22 12.60 22.64
C PRO A 48 5.67 13.38 21.40
N HIS A 49 4.93 14.44 21.06
CA HIS A 49 5.04 15.12 19.77
C HIS A 49 6.40 15.79 19.52
N SER A 50 7.09 16.24 20.57
CA SER A 50 8.43 16.86 20.50
C SER A 50 9.51 15.85 20.11
N GLU A 51 9.48 14.65 20.68
CA GLU A 51 10.39 13.55 20.33
C GLU A 51 10.09 13.03 18.92
N LEU A 52 8.80 12.93 18.59
CA LEU A 52 8.35 12.50 17.27
C LEU A 52 8.85 13.45 16.17
N ARG A 53 8.84 14.77 16.38
CA ARG A 53 9.41 15.73 15.42
C ARG A 53 10.89 15.48 15.15
N TRP A 54 11.69 15.37 16.20
CA TRP A 54 13.14 15.18 16.07
C TRP A 54 13.45 13.89 15.33
N TRP A 55 12.76 12.80 15.70
CA TRP A 55 12.92 11.50 15.07
C TRP A 55 12.50 11.51 13.59
N LEU A 56 11.34 12.10 13.26
CA LEU A 56 10.86 12.23 11.88
C LEU A 56 11.82 13.04 11.01
N SER A 57 12.38 14.13 11.52
CA SER A 57 13.25 15.03 10.76
C SER A 57 14.66 14.48 10.52
N ARG A 58 15.17 13.60 11.40
CA ARG A 58 16.57 13.13 11.34
C ARG A 58 16.73 11.68 10.87
N THR A 59 15.67 10.89 10.91
CA THR A 59 15.74 9.47 10.58
C THR A 59 15.58 9.24 9.08
N ARG A 60 16.38 8.30 8.53
CA ARG A 60 16.30 7.94 7.11
C ARG A 60 14.93 7.33 6.78
N ARG A 61 14.36 7.67 5.61
CA ARG A 61 13.03 7.24 5.16
C ARG A 61 12.74 5.75 5.31
N LYS A 62 13.67 4.88 4.87
CA LYS A 62 13.52 3.42 4.97
C LYS A 62 13.48 2.94 6.42
N HIS A 63 14.22 3.61 7.31
CA HIS A 63 14.26 3.25 8.73
C HIS A 63 12.97 3.71 9.42
N LEU A 64 12.50 4.93 9.16
CA LEU A 64 11.20 5.41 9.64
C LEU A 64 10.05 4.42 9.35
N LEU A 65 9.95 3.97 8.09
CA LEU A 65 8.91 3.02 7.69
C LEU A 65 9.08 1.64 8.37
N ARG A 66 10.33 1.21 8.57
CA ARG A 66 10.62 -0.05 9.26
C ARG A 66 10.19 -0.02 10.72
N GLU A 67 10.49 1.05 11.44
CA GLU A 67 10.06 1.18 12.84
C GLU A 67 8.53 1.27 12.93
N ALA A 68 7.91 2.05 12.03
CA ALA A 68 6.47 2.27 12.07
C ALA A 68 5.64 1.02 11.70
N TYR A 69 6.11 0.21 10.75
CA TYR A 69 5.36 -0.94 10.21
C TYR A 69 6.02 -2.30 10.46
N GLY A 70 7.08 -2.37 11.27
CA GLY A 70 7.91 -3.56 11.51
C GLY A 70 8.85 -3.94 10.35
N ASN A 71 8.58 -3.51 9.12
CA ASN A 71 9.47 -3.66 7.98
C ASN A 71 9.26 -2.52 6.96
N CYS A 72 10.15 -2.41 5.97
CA CYS A 72 9.95 -1.53 4.82
C CYS A 72 9.88 -2.38 3.55
N PRO A 73 8.68 -2.60 2.96
CA PRO A 73 8.54 -3.43 1.77
C PRO A 73 9.36 -2.87 0.59
N PRO A 74 9.88 -3.74 -0.30
CA PRO A 74 10.56 -3.29 -1.51
C PRO A 74 9.70 -2.31 -2.31
N GLY A 75 10.29 -1.19 -2.75
CA GLY A 75 9.59 -0.17 -3.53
C GLY A 75 8.64 0.74 -2.74
N MET A 76 8.43 0.55 -1.43
CA MET A 76 7.52 1.39 -0.63
C MET A 76 7.91 2.88 -0.67
N VAL A 77 9.18 3.21 -0.43
CA VAL A 77 9.67 4.60 -0.52
C VAL A 77 9.48 5.17 -1.93
N GLN A 78 9.67 4.35 -2.96
CA GLN A 78 9.50 4.77 -4.34
C GLN A 78 8.01 5.04 -4.66
N LEU A 79 7.10 4.18 -4.21
CA LEU A 79 5.65 4.39 -4.33
C LEU A 79 5.25 5.71 -3.69
N LEU A 80 5.67 5.96 -2.45
CA LEU A 80 5.38 7.21 -1.74
C LEU A 80 5.95 8.45 -2.43
N SER A 81 7.11 8.31 -3.10
CA SER A 81 7.73 9.42 -3.84
C SER A 81 7.00 9.81 -5.13
N LYS A 82 6.17 8.91 -5.67
CA LYS A 82 5.36 9.16 -6.89
C LYS A 82 4.04 9.89 -6.57
N LEU A 83 3.74 10.09 -5.28
CA LEU A 83 2.55 10.80 -4.86
C LEU A 83 2.74 12.31 -5.06
N GLY A 84 1.62 12.99 -5.35
CA GLY A 84 1.60 14.44 -5.55
C GLY A 84 1.94 15.22 -4.27
N PRO A 85 1.82 16.55 -4.26
CA PRO A 85 2.17 17.36 -3.09
C PRO A 85 1.21 17.22 -1.90
N ARG A 86 0.00 16.70 -2.15
CA ARG A 86 -1.07 16.56 -1.14
C ARG A 86 -1.02 15.17 -0.50
N SER A 87 -1.19 15.13 0.81
CA SER A 87 -1.36 13.88 1.55
C SER A 87 -2.54 13.06 1.01
N GLN A 88 -2.47 11.75 1.27
CA GLN A 88 -3.61 10.85 1.12
C GLN A 88 -4.27 10.64 2.49
N THR A 89 -5.35 9.87 2.55
CA THR A 89 -5.99 9.49 3.81
C THR A 89 -5.10 8.55 4.63
N PRO A 90 -5.22 8.48 5.97
CA PRO A 90 -4.51 7.48 6.77
C PRO A 90 -4.72 6.04 6.27
N GLY A 91 -5.95 5.70 5.89
CA GLY A 91 -6.31 4.40 5.31
C GLY A 91 -5.52 4.07 4.05
N PHE A 92 -5.23 5.06 3.18
CA PHE A 92 -4.41 4.83 2.00
C PHE A 92 -2.99 4.40 2.35
N TYR A 93 -2.34 5.02 3.34
CA TYR A 93 -0.96 4.66 3.68
C TYR A 93 -0.87 3.25 4.27
N ARG A 94 -1.85 2.86 5.09
CA ARG A 94 -1.98 1.49 5.60
C ARG A 94 -2.21 0.48 4.46
N ALA A 95 -3.13 0.79 3.55
CA ALA A 95 -3.38 -0.03 2.37
C ALA A 95 -2.15 -0.13 1.46
N ALA A 96 -1.42 0.96 1.25
CA ALA A 96 -0.18 0.98 0.48
C ALA A 96 0.87 0.06 1.11
N TYR A 97 1.04 0.11 2.44
CA TYR A 97 1.92 -0.84 3.13
C TYR A 97 1.47 -2.29 2.92
N GLN A 98 0.18 -2.59 3.14
CA GLN A 98 -0.37 -3.94 2.94
C GLN A 98 -0.14 -4.46 1.52
N ALA A 99 -0.49 -3.65 0.52
CA ALA A 99 -0.32 -3.98 -0.90
C ALA A 99 1.14 -4.23 -1.28
N MET A 100 2.07 -3.44 -0.76
CA MET A 100 3.50 -3.60 -1.04
C MET A 100 4.13 -4.77 -0.27
N ASN A 101 3.64 -5.06 0.94
CA ASN A 101 4.15 -6.14 1.77
C ASN A 101 3.77 -7.54 1.25
N ARG A 102 2.86 -7.65 0.27
CA ARG A 102 2.49 -8.91 -0.40
C ARG A 102 3.67 -9.61 -1.08
N ARG A 103 4.62 -8.83 -1.64
CA ARG A 103 5.81 -9.31 -2.36
C ARG A 103 5.52 -10.24 -3.55
N ASP A 104 4.33 -10.15 -4.13
CA ASP A 104 3.87 -10.91 -5.29
C ASP A 104 3.80 -10.04 -6.57
N SER A 105 3.23 -10.60 -7.64
CA SER A 105 3.08 -9.90 -8.94
C SER A 105 2.27 -8.61 -8.84
N LEU A 106 1.27 -8.54 -7.96
CA LEU A 106 0.46 -7.34 -7.75
C LEU A 106 1.29 -6.22 -7.11
N SER A 107 2.13 -6.54 -6.13
CA SER A 107 3.04 -5.52 -5.56
C SER A 107 4.02 -4.97 -6.59
N ARG A 108 4.47 -5.79 -7.56
CA ARG A 108 5.38 -5.34 -8.65
C ARG A 108 4.69 -4.37 -9.60
N VAL A 109 3.40 -4.54 -9.88
CA VAL A 109 2.61 -3.59 -10.67
C VAL A 109 2.72 -2.18 -10.06
N LEU A 110 2.53 -2.06 -8.75
CA LEU A 110 2.64 -0.78 -8.06
C LEU A 110 4.07 -0.21 -8.08
N GLN A 111 5.09 -1.07 -7.99
CA GLN A 111 6.50 -0.68 -8.09
C GLN A 111 6.84 -0.08 -9.45
N HIS A 112 6.31 -0.65 -10.54
CA HIS A 112 6.62 -0.22 -11.90
C HIS A 112 5.68 0.86 -12.46
N SER A 113 4.54 1.10 -11.81
CA SER A 113 3.61 2.13 -12.30
C SER A 113 4.22 3.53 -12.25
N SER A 114 4.02 4.33 -13.30
CA SER A 114 4.46 5.73 -13.35
C SER A 114 3.61 6.64 -12.46
N ARG A 115 2.33 6.28 -12.24
CA ARG A 115 1.37 7.00 -11.39
C ARG A 115 0.66 6.02 -10.46
N ILE A 116 0.41 6.45 -9.23
CA ILE A 116 -0.29 5.63 -8.24
C ILE A 116 -1.76 6.01 -8.22
N ASP A 117 -2.63 5.09 -8.64
CA ASP A 117 -4.07 5.20 -8.45
C ASP A 117 -4.43 4.69 -7.03
N PRO A 118 -5.00 5.53 -6.15
CA PRO A 118 -5.45 5.10 -4.83
C PRO A 118 -6.42 3.92 -4.86
N ARG A 119 -7.31 3.83 -5.85
CA ARG A 119 -8.29 2.72 -5.94
C ARG A 119 -7.60 1.38 -6.10
N LEU A 120 -6.64 1.31 -7.03
CA LEU A 120 -5.84 0.11 -7.26
C LEU A 120 -5.05 -0.31 -6.02
N VAL A 121 -4.52 0.65 -5.26
CA VAL A 121 -3.82 0.35 -4.00
C VAL A 121 -4.76 -0.34 -3.01
N PHE A 122 -5.98 0.15 -2.83
CA PHE A 122 -6.97 -0.47 -1.97
C PHE A 122 -7.40 -1.85 -2.48
N GLU A 123 -7.68 -1.98 -3.77
CA GLU A 123 -8.04 -3.27 -4.37
C GLU A 123 -6.98 -4.34 -4.13
N ILE A 124 -5.70 -4.02 -4.37
CA ILE A 124 -4.58 -4.94 -4.12
C ILE A 124 -4.43 -5.24 -2.62
N ALA A 125 -4.60 -4.25 -1.76
CA ALA A 125 -4.49 -4.41 -0.30
C ALA A 125 -5.56 -5.35 0.26
N MET A 126 -6.78 -5.31 -0.27
CA MET A 126 -7.91 -6.13 0.18
C MET A 126 -7.87 -7.57 -0.34
N LEU A 127 -7.09 -7.84 -1.40
CA LEU A 127 -6.97 -9.19 -1.92
C LEU A 127 -6.26 -10.11 -0.91
N PRO A 128 -6.65 -11.39 -0.79
CA PRO A 128 -5.91 -12.35 0.02
C PRO A 128 -4.49 -12.59 -0.48
N THR A 129 -3.55 -12.90 0.42
CA THR A 129 -2.12 -13.10 0.13
C THR A 129 -1.74 -14.56 -0.17
N ASP A 130 -2.73 -15.42 -0.41
CA ASP A 130 -2.50 -16.84 -0.69
C ASP A 130 -2.00 -17.15 -2.11
N PRO A 131 -1.41 -18.34 -2.31
CA PRO A 131 -0.92 -18.77 -3.62
C PRO A 131 -1.97 -18.77 -4.73
N PHE A 132 -3.24 -19.05 -4.42
CA PHE A 132 -4.34 -19.05 -5.39
C PHE A 132 -4.52 -17.65 -6.00
N THR A 133 -4.62 -16.64 -5.14
CA THR A 133 -4.79 -15.24 -5.56
C THR A 133 -3.58 -14.75 -6.33
N ALA A 134 -2.36 -15.04 -5.84
CA ALA A 134 -1.12 -14.69 -6.52
C ALA A 134 -1.02 -15.33 -7.91
N ARG A 135 -1.47 -16.59 -8.06
CA ARG A 135 -1.44 -17.31 -9.34
C ARG A 135 -2.43 -16.73 -10.34
N LEU A 136 -3.68 -16.48 -9.93
CA LEU A 136 -4.69 -15.84 -10.76
C LEU A 136 -4.23 -14.46 -11.25
N ALA A 137 -3.76 -13.62 -10.33
CA ALA A 137 -3.24 -12.30 -10.65
C ALA A 137 -2.09 -12.38 -11.66
N SER A 138 -1.13 -13.28 -11.42
CA SER A 138 0.02 -13.48 -12.31
C SER A 138 -0.38 -13.99 -13.69
N HIS A 139 -1.42 -14.81 -13.80
CA HIS A 139 -1.93 -15.25 -15.09
C HIS A 139 -2.68 -14.12 -15.81
N ALA A 140 -3.57 -13.41 -15.12
CA ALA A 140 -4.30 -12.26 -15.68
C ALA A 140 -3.35 -11.18 -16.23
N LEU A 141 -2.31 -10.83 -15.46
CA LEU A 141 -1.28 -9.87 -15.87
C LEU A 141 -0.50 -10.34 -17.10
N ARG A 142 -0.15 -11.64 -17.19
CA ARG A 142 0.54 -12.21 -18.36
C ARG A 142 -0.35 -12.23 -19.61
N SER A 143 -1.66 -12.30 -19.42
CA SER A 143 -2.65 -12.21 -20.49
C SER A 143 -3.00 -10.77 -20.86
N ASN A 144 -2.21 -9.77 -20.40
CA ASN A 144 -2.43 -8.34 -20.63
C ASN A 144 -3.79 -7.81 -20.15
N ALA A 145 -4.39 -8.44 -19.12
CA ALA A 145 -5.61 -7.91 -18.52
C ALA A 145 -5.33 -6.53 -17.91
N PRO A 146 -6.22 -5.53 -18.13
CA PRO A 146 -6.16 -4.27 -17.42
C PRO A 146 -6.16 -4.47 -15.91
N LEU A 147 -5.42 -3.63 -15.17
CA LEU A 147 -5.21 -3.82 -13.73
C LEU A 147 -6.50 -3.85 -12.90
N PHE A 148 -7.49 -3.04 -13.26
CA PHE A 148 -8.81 -3.05 -12.62
C PHE A 148 -9.52 -4.40 -12.79
N GLN A 149 -9.35 -5.06 -13.94
CA GLN A 149 -9.90 -6.39 -14.19
C GLN A 149 -9.15 -7.47 -13.41
N VAL A 150 -7.85 -7.29 -13.14
CA VAL A 150 -7.07 -8.28 -12.38
C VAL A 150 -7.65 -8.47 -10.98
N ALA A 151 -7.98 -7.39 -10.28
CA ALA A 151 -8.58 -7.48 -8.95
C ALA A 151 -9.96 -8.14 -8.99
N GLU A 152 -10.80 -7.75 -9.96
CA GLU A 152 -12.12 -8.34 -10.18
C GLU A 152 -12.03 -9.84 -10.47
N ILE A 153 -11.14 -10.26 -11.37
CA ILE A 153 -10.88 -11.66 -11.71
C ILE A 153 -10.49 -12.46 -10.47
N CYS A 154 -9.61 -11.92 -9.62
CA CYS A 154 -9.22 -12.58 -8.38
C CYS A 154 -10.42 -12.79 -7.44
N TRP A 155 -11.27 -11.77 -7.28
CA TRP A 155 -12.48 -11.91 -6.46
C TRP A 155 -13.49 -12.90 -7.03
N LEU A 156 -13.75 -12.85 -8.34
CA LEU A 156 -14.64 -13.79 -9.01
C LEU A 156 -14.12 -15.22 -8.90
N GLY A 157 -12.83 -15.46 -9.18
CA GLY A 157 -12.22 -16.78 -9.07
C GLY A 157 -12.33 -17.35 -7.66
N ARG A 158 -12.13 -16.51 -6.64
CA ARG A 158 -12.35 -16.92 -5.23
C ARG A 158 -13.80 -17.24 -4.93
N ARG A 159 -14.74 -16.44 -5.44
CA ARG A 159 -16.17 -16.68 -5.25
C ARG A 159 -16.59 -18.00 -5.90
N VAL A 160 -16.11 -18.30 -7.10
CA VAL A 160 -16.32 -19.60 -7.76
C VAL A 160 -15.77 -20.74 -6.91
N ALA A 161 -14.52 -20.63 -6.45
CA ALA A 161 -13.92 -21.68 -5.61
C ALA A 161 -14.61 -21.86 -4.24
N ALA A 162 -15.16 -20.78 -3.67
CA ALA A 162 -15.93 -20.86 -2.44
C ALA A 162 -17.30 -21.55 -2.65
N LEU A 163 -17.95 -21.31 -3.80
CA LEU A 163 -19.22 -21.95 -4.15
C LEU A 163 -19.08 -23.45 -4.44
N THR A 164 -17.94 -23.88 -4.96
CA THR A 164 -17.69 -25.32 -5.18
C THR A 164 -17.40 -26.08 -3.88
N GLY A 165 -17.01 -25.38 -2.81
CA GLY A 165 -16.70 -25.99 -1.51
C GLY A 165 -15.50 -26.94 -1.53
N ASP A 166 -14.80 -27.04 -2.67
CA ASP A 166 -13.80 -28.07 -2.92
C ASP A 166 -12.39 -27.48 -2.87
N GLN A 167 -11.63 -27.88 -1.85
CA GLN A 167 -10.23 -27.53 -1.67
C GLN A 167 -9.36 -28.01 -2.86
N SER A 168 -9.80 -29.02 -3.61
CA SER A 168 -9.13 -29.50 -4.80
C SER A 168 -9.04 -28.42 -5.89
N VAL A 169 -10.06 -27.58 -6.05
CA VAL A 169 -10.09 -26.47 -7.03
C VAL A 169 -9.06 -25.40 -6.66
N LEU A 170 -8.97 -25.06 -5.37
CA LEU A 170 -7.97 -24.10 -4.88
C LEU A 170 -6.55 -24.61 -5.12
N ASN A 171 -6.30 -25.89 -4.87
CA ASN A 171 -4.99 -26.52 -5.10
C ASN A 171 -4.65 -26.61 -6.60
N ALA A 172 -5.62 -27.02 -7.42
CA ALA A 172 -5.47 -27.13 -8.87
C ALA A 172 -5.16 -25.77 -9.51
N VAL A 173 -5.88 -24.71 -9.13
CA VAL A 173 -5.59 -23.35 -9.61
C VAL A 173 -4.22 -22.88 -9.14
N SER A 174 -3.85 -23.09 -7.88
CA SER A 174 -2.57 -22.64 -7.33
C SER A 174 -1.35 -23.25 -8.06
N GLY A 175 -1.47 -24.53 -8.46
CA GLY A 175 -0.45 -25.28 -9.19
C GLY A 175 -0.50 -25.13 -10.72
N SER A 176 -1.58 -24.60 -11.29
CA SER A 176 -1.78 -24.58 -12.74
C SER A 176 -1.04 -23.43 -13.45
N SER A 177 -0.55 -23.72 -14.66
CA SER A 177 -0.06 -22.72 -15.61
C SER A 177 -1.21 -21.93 -16.27
N SER A 178 -2.40 -22.53 -16.33
CA SER A 178 -3.65 -21.98 -16.89
C SER A 178 -4.79 -22.05 -15.86
N PRO A 179 -4.80 -21.15 -14.84
CA PRO A 179 -5.79 -21.16 -13.77
C PRO A 179 -7.22 -20.91 -14.26
N PHE A 180 -7.43 -20.11 -15.32
CA PHE A 180 -8.77 -19.93 -15.90
C PHE A 180 -9.31 -21.19 -16.55
N GLY A 181 -8.45 -21.99 -17.19
CA GLY A 181 -8.84 -23.29 -17.73
C GLY A 181 -9.23 -24.31 -16.66
N VAL A 182 -8.75 -24.15 -15.42
CA VAL A 182 -9.17 -24.97 -14.28
C VAL A 182 -10.54 -24.52 -13.77
N LEU A 183 -10.79 -23.20 -13.71
CA LEU A 183 -12.08 -22.64 -13.26
C LEU A 183 -13.22 -22.83 -14.27
N ALA A 184 -12.92 -23.10 -15.54
CA ALA A 184 -13.90 -23.30 -16.61
C ALA A 184 -14.36 -24.76 -16.76
N ARG A 185 -13.85 -25.68 -15.94
CA ARG A 185 -14.22 -27.10 -15.92
C ARG A 185 -15.19 -27.38 -14.79
#